data_AF-A0A7Y2FR36-F1
#
_entry.id   AF-A0A7Y2FR36-F1
#
_cell.length_a   1.000
_cell.length_b   1.000
_cell.length_c   1.000
_cell.angle_alpha   90.00
_cell.angle_beta   90.00
_cell.angle_gamma   90.00
#
_symmetry.space_group_name_H-M   'P 1'
#
loop_
_entity.id
_entity.type
_entity.pdbx_description
1 polymer ?
#
loop_
_entity_poly.entity_id
_entity_poly.type
_entity_poly.pdbx_seq_one_letter_code
_entity_poly.pdbx_strand_id
1 'polypeptide(L)'
;PKDEYTKNEWTAIGRCGNDVRLLDVAKIDEETKQLPDALRIAAREQVAYARLFYAHLEQSAKPTVDKDPDYKRLLYDVPQAAWKKWEADAKKYQKELDAALKFEDQFFGPSTKAYEGCYEALRPHVQRYVKASKVKSFQGFVDAMSEPIGYVLASSFGSCMAVTDGWAVGAVLLNQIKGSRVWRGPRVAVGFAMLEELNRILEDRTRFPVLPSWVGKEPRNLLVVDATDPPRTKIARSGTYLVGETQGVVKAAKKTREKTNLVVDFKAETWMQPTSTCKSTGEIYKITSYGEVIYKQNCRFTGMRKRSFTPARTGFVAKTAMGIRPNSFIRFVHEAGAPPGQVRYGWPMEVYKTKKKKVLTNVFGFTP
;
A
#
# COMPACT_ATOMS: atom_id res chain seq x y z
N PRO A 1 2.04 32.23 -21.84
CA PRO A 1 3.16 31.26 -21.77
C PRO A 1 4.15 31.53 -20.63
N LYS A 2 4.81 32.71 -20.55
CA LYS A 2 5.79 33.02 -19.48
C LYS A 2 5.19 32.90 -18.06
N ASP A 3 4.00 33.45 -17.84
CA ASP A 3 3.31 33.38 -16.54
C ASP A 3 2.94 31.96 -16.09
N GLU A 4 2.76 31.03 -17.04
CA GLU A 4 2.40 29.64 -16.74
C GLU A 4 3.62 28.83 -16.27
N TYR A 5 4.79 29.08 -16.87
CA TYR A 5 6.05 28.51 -16.40
C TYR A 5 6.40 28.98 -14.99
N THR A 6 6.24 30.28 -14.71
CA THR A 6 6.51 30.85 -13.38
C THR A 6 5.60 30.25 -12.30
N LYS A 7 4.32 29.98 -12.61
CA LYS A 7 3.39 29.37 -11.64
C LYS A 7 3.67 27.88 -11.39
N ASN A 8 4.11 27.14 -12.40
CA ASN A 8 4.58 25.78 -12.19
C ASN A 8 5.79 25.76 -11.24
N GLU A 9 6.74 26.68 -11.42
CA GLU A 9 7.90 26.83 -10.54
C GLU A 9 7.51 27.20 -9.10
N TRP A 10 6.45 27.98 -8.89
CA TRP A 10 5.97 28.28 -7.54
C TRP A 10 5.56 27.04 -6.74
N THR A 11 5.06 25.99 -7.39
CA THR A 11 4.76 24.73 -6.67
C THR A 11 6.01 24.08 -6.08
N ALA A 12 7.21 24.40 -6.58
CA ALA A 12 8.46 23.96 -5.97
C ALA A 12 8.64 24.55 -4.56
N ILE A 13 8.15 25.77 -4.30
CA ILE A 13 8.19 26.42 -2.97
C ILE A 13 7.53 25.52 -1.93
N GLY A 14 6.36 24.97 -2.23
CA GLY A 14 5.69 24.03 -1.34
C GLY A 14 6.45 22.72 -1.22
N ARG A 15 6.73 22.06 -2.36
CA ARG A 15 7.28 20.69 -2.39
C ARG A 15 8.67 20.53 -1.80
N CYS A 16 9.51 21.52 -2.04
CA CYS A 16 10.95 21.44 -1.82
C CYS A 16 11.48 22.65 -1.03
N GLY A 17 10.70 23.72 -0.86
CA GLY A 17 11.14 24.89 -0.10
C GLY A 17 11.38 24.55 1.37
N ASN A 18 10.64 23.58 1.93
CA ASN A 18 10.92 23.08 3.27
C ASN A 18 12.31 22.42 3.37
N ASP A 19 12.74 21.64 2.37
CA ASP A 19 14.10 21.10 2.35
C ASP A 19 15.15 22.20 2.39
N VAL A 20 15.00 23.21 1.52
CA VAL A 20 15.98 24.29 1.38
C VAL A 20 16.09 25.14 2.64
N ARG A 21 14.97 25.40 3.31
CA ARG A 21 14.93 26.11 4.61
C ARG A 21 15.60 25.30 5.74
N LEU A 22 15.66 23.98 5.62
CA LEU A 22 16.28 23.08 6.59
C LEU A 22 17.74 22.72 6.26
N LEU A 23 18.27 23.14 5.09
CA LEU A 23 19.67 22.91 4.74
C LEU A 23 20.58 23.63 5.74
N ASP A 24 21.40 22.86 6.45
CA ASP A 24 22.39 23.34 7.40
C ASP A 24 23.80 23.21 6.81
N VAL A 25 24.42 24.34 6.50
CA VAL A 25 25.77 24.40 5.91
C VAL A 25 26.80 23.78 6.84
N ALA A 26 26.68 23.99 8.16
CA ALA A 26 27.64 23.43 9.12
C ALA A 26 27.54 21.90 9.16
N LYS A 27 26.33 21.35 9.07
CA LYS A 27 26.12 19.90 8.97
C LYS A 27 26.69 19.34 7.67
N ILE A 28 26.51 20.04 6.55
CA ILE A 28 27.07 19.63 5.26
C ILE A 28 28.60 19.67 5.28
N ASP A 29 29.19 20.67 5.93
CA ASP A 29 30.64 20.75 6.12
C ASP A 29 31.17 19.57 6.94
N GLU A 30 30.45 19.19 7.99
CA GLU A 30 30.80 18.04 8.82
C GLU A 30 30.67 16.71 8.06
N GLU A 31 29.58 16.51 7.29
CA GLU A 31 29.36 15.32 6.46
C GLU A 31 30.39 15.20 5.32
N THR A 32 30.86 16.32 4.80
CA THR A 32 31.80 16.36 3.65
C THR A 32 33.26 16.51 4.06
N LYS A 33 33.60 16.62 5.35
CA LYS A 33 34.97 16.93 5.81
C LYS A 33 36.05 15.93 5.37
N GLN A 34 35.65 14.69 5.10
CA GLN A 34 36.55 13.62 4.64
C GLN A 34 36.71 13.58 3.11
N LEU A 35 35.94 14.37 2.38
CA LEU A 35 36.01 14.43 0.92
C LEU A 35 37.12 15.39 0.47
N PRO A 36 37.67 15.21 -0.74
CA PRO A 36 38.55 16.20 -1.38
C PRO A 36 37.92 17.60 -1.41
N ASP A 37 38.75 18.63 -1.29
CA ASP A 37 38.29 20.03 -1.20
C ASP A 37 37.37 20.44 -2.35
N ALA A 38 37.63 19.97 -3.58
CA ALA A 38 36.77 20.24 -4.73
C ALA A 38 35.32 19.74 -4.51
N LEU A 39 35.13 18.57 -3.89
CA LEU A 39 33.79 18.03 -3.61
C LEU A 39 33.11 18.77 -2.46
N ARG A 40 33.88 19.22 -1.47
CA ARG A 40 33.38 20.07 -0.37
C ARG A 40 32.88 21.42 -0.89
N ILE A 41 33.67 22.06 -1.76
CA ILE A 41 33.30 23.32 -2.44
C ILE A 41 32.04 23.10 -3.27
N ALA A 42 31.99 22.06 -4.09
CA ALA A 42 30.82 21.74 -4.91
C ALA A 42 29.55 21.55 -4.05
N ALA A 43 29.64 20.85 -2.91
CA ALA A 43 28.51 20.70 -1.99
C ALA A 43 27.99 22.05 -1.45
N ARG A 44 28.90 22.94 -1.04
CA ARG A 44 28.55 24.30 -0.58
C ARG A 44 27.92 25.15 -1.69
N GLU A 45 28.47 25.09 -2.90
CA GLU A 45 27.93 25.80 -4.07
C GLU A 45 26.51 25.35 -4.38
N GLN A 46 26.23 24.05 -4.33
CA GLN A 46 24.87 23.52 -4.53
C GLN A 46 23.89 24.01 -3.47
N VAL A 47 24.30 24.11 -2.21
CA VAL A 47 23.47 24.67 -1.13
C VAL A 47 23.19 26.16 -1.35
N ALA A 48 24.23 26.93 -1.71
CA ALA A 48 24.08 28.34 -2.02
C ALA A 48 23.15 28.55 -3.22
N TYR A 49 23.34 27.78 -4.29
CA TYR A 49 22.48 27.80 -5.46
C TYR A 49 21.03 27.48 -5.10
N ALA A 50 20.78 26.41 -4.33
CA ALA A 50 19.44 26.06 -3.88
C ALA A 50 18.81 27.20 -3.07
N ARG A 51 19.53 27.80 -2.12
CA ARG A 51 19.01 28.93 -1.32
C ARG A 51 18.67 30.14 -2.19
N LEU A 52 19.55 30.52 -3.11
CA LEU A 52 19.32 31.66 -4.01
C LEU A 52 18.14 31.42 -4.95
N PHE A 53 18.05 30.22 -5.54
CA PHE A 53 16.95 29.84 -6.41
C PHE A 53 15.60 29.92 -5.68
N TYR A 54 15.51 29.37 -4.46
CA TYR A 54 14.26 29.42 -3.69
C TYR A 54 13.93 30.82 -3.18
N ALA A 55 14.91 31.62 -2.77
CA ALA A 55 14.68 33.01 -2.41
C ALA A 55 14.10 33.80 -3.59
N HIS A 56 14.62 33.57 -4.80
CA HIS A 56 14.07 34.17 -6.02
C HIS A 56 12.61 33.72 -6.28
N LEU A 57 12.32 32.42 -6.16
CA LEU A 57 10.96 31.91 -6.31
C LEU A 57 10.00 32.50 -5.27
N GLU A 58 10.37 32.52 -3.99
CA GLU A 58 9.57 33.10 -2.92
C GLU A 58 9.31 34.59 -3.14
N GLN A 59 10.33 35.35 -3.55
CA GLN A 59 10.19 36.76 -3.90
C GLN A 59 9.22 36.96 -5.08
N SER A 60 9.30 36.10 -6.11
CA SER A 60 8.41 36.17 -7.28
C SER A 60 6.96 35.82 -6.94
N ALA A 61 6.74 34.88 -6.00
CA ALA A 61 5.41 34.45 -5.57
C ALA A 61 4.77 35.41 -4.54
N LYS A 62 5.59 36.16 -3.81
CA LYS A 62 5.17 37.01 -2.69
C LYS A 62 4.00 37.94 -3.00
N PRO A 63 3.97 38.70 -4.12
CA PRO A 63 2.84 39.59 -4.42
C PRO A 63 1.50 38.85 -4.57
N THR A 64 1.52 37.60 -5.01
CA THR A 64 0.31 36.77 -5.14
C THR A 64 -0.05 36.14 -3.79
N VAL A 65 0.93 35.59 -3.08
CA VAL A 65 0.75 34.97 -1.76
C VAL A 65 0.20 35.97 -0.73
N ASP A 66 0.67 37.21 -0.77
CA ASP A 66 0.22 38.27 0.14
C ASP A 66 -1.25 38.70 -0.12
N LYS A 67 -1.75 38.50 -1.36
CA LYS A 67 -3.10 38.89 -1.78
C LYS A 67 -4.11 37.76 -1.77
N ASP A 68 -3.65 36.51 -1.90
CA ASP A 68 -4.50 35.34 -2.08
C ASP A 68 -4.17 34.27 -1.01
N PRO A 69 -5.04 34.10 0.01
CA PRO A 69 -4.78 33.16 1.10
C PRO A 69 -4.73 31.69 0.64
N ASP A 70 -5.36 31.32 -0.48
CA ASP A 70 -5.27 29.96 -1.01
C ASP A 70 -3.85 29.65 -1.51
N TYR A 71 -3.17 30.63 -2.13
CA TYR A 71 -1.76 30.48 -2.49
C TYR A 71 -0.88 30.33 -1.27
N LYS A 72 -1.12 31.12 -0.21
CA LYS A 72 -0.38 30.98 1.04
C LYS A 72 -0.54 29.58 1.66
N ARG A 73 -1.79 29.10 1.73
CA ARG A 73 -2.09 27.77 2.26
C ARG A 73 -1.44 26.65 1.43
N LEU A 74 -1.58 26.72 0.11
CA LEU A 74 -1.05 25.72 -0.82
C LEU A 74 0.48 25.67 -0.85
N LEU A 75 1.15 26.83 -0.83
CA LEU A 75 2.60 26.92 -1.01
C LEU A 75 3.41 26.90 0.28
N TYR A 76 2.80 27.23 1.43
CA TYR A 76 3.51 27.34 2.71
C TYR A 76 2.84 26.54 3.83
N ASP A 77 1.60 26.88 4.19
CA ASP A 77 1.02 26.39 5.45
C ASP A 77 0.80 24.87 5.43
N VAL A 78 0.16 24.34 4.39
CA VAL A 78 -0.12 22.90 4.23
C VAL A 78 1.17 22.09 4.06
N PRO A 79 2.11 22.49 3.17
CA PRO A 79 3.43 21.86 3.09
C PRO A 79 4.16 21.78 4.43
N GLN A 80 4.24 22.90 5.17
CA GLN A 80 4.95 22.92 6.43
C GLN A 80 4.28 22.01 7.49
N ALA A 81 2.95 22.01 7.55
CA ALA A 81 2.20 21.13 8.44
C ALA A 81 2.40 19.64 8.10
N ALA A 82 2.34 19.29 6.80
CA ALA A 82 2.54 17.92 6.33
C ALA A 82 3.96 17.43 6.61
N TRP A 83 4.97 18.28 6.40
CA TRP A 83 6.37 17.98 6.73
C TRP A 83 6.54 17.71 8.22
N LYS A 84 6.09 18.62 9.08
CA LYS A 84 6.17 18.46 10.55
C LYS A 84 5.44 17.21 11.04
N LYS A 85 4.28 16.91 10.47
CA LYS A 85 3.54 15.68 10.77
C LYS A 85 4.35 14.45 10.40
N TRP A 86 4.95 14.44 9.20
CA TRP A 86 5.79 13.33 8.77
C TRP A 86 6.99 13.14 9.70
N GLU A 87 7.69 14.21 10.07
CA GLU A 87 8.83 14.14 11.02
C GLU A 87 8.41 13.60 12.39
N ALA A 88 7.26 14.05 12.91
CA ALA A 88 6.73 13.57 14.17
C ALA A 88 6.40 12.08 14.12
N ASP A 89 5.75 11.62 13.04
CA ASP A 89 5.41 10.22 12.83
C ASP A 89 6.68 9.37 12.60
N ALA A 90 7.64 9.87 11.82
CA ALA A 90 8.93 9.21 11.58
C ALA A 90 9.73 9.06 12.87
N LYS A 91 9.78 10.09 13.71
CA LYS A 91 10.41 10.02 15.03
C LYS A 91 9.70 9.04 15.95
N LYS A 92 8.36 9.03 15.95
CA LYS A 92 7.55 8.11 16.76
C LYS A 92 7.77 6.65 16.38
N TYR A 93 7.93 6.36 15.09
CA TYR A 93 8.08 5.01 14.53
C TYR A 93 9.49 4.78 13.95
N GLN A 94 10.51 5.42 14.52
CA GLN A 94 11.86 5.40 13.98
C GLN A 94 12.39 3.98 13.83
N LYS A 95 12.23 3.13 14.86
CA LYS A 95 12.69 1.74 14.83
C LYS A 95 12.02 0.92 13.74
N GLU A 96 10.74 1.16 13.49
CA GLU A 96 9.98 0.51 12.43
C GLU A 96 10.45 0.96 11.05
N LEU A 97 10.69 2.26 10.87
CA LEU A 97 11.26 2.80 9.63
C LEU A 97 12.67 2.27 9.37
N ASP A 98 13.56 2.29 10.37
CA ASP A 98 14.94 1.80 10.24
C ASP A 98 14.97 0.32 9.82
N ALA A 99 14.06 -0.50 10.37
CA ALA A 99 13.95 -1.90 9.99
C ALA A 99 13.47 -2.08 8.54
N ALA A 100 12.50 -1.26 8.10
CA ALA A 100 12.01 -1.27 6.72
C ALA A 100 13.08 -0.81 5.73
N LEU A 101 13.79 0.29 6.03
CA LEU A 101 14.87 0.82 5.20
C LEU A 101 16.04 -0.15 5.12
N LYS A 102 16.42 -0.79 6.24
CA LYS A 102 17.44 -1.85 6.24
C LYS A 102 17.07 -3.00 5.31
N PHE A 103 15.80 -3.43 5.32
CA PHE A 103 15.34 -4.46 4.38
C PHE A 103 15.44 -3.97 2.93
N GLU A 104 15.07 -2.72 2.64
CA GLU A 104 15.17 -2.17 1.29
C GLU A 104 16.61 -2.13 0.79
N ASP A 105 17.56 -1.69 1.62
CA ASP A 105 18.99 -1.70 1.29
C ASP A 105 19.47 -3.12 0.97
N GLN A 106 19.04 -4.10 1.76
CA GLN A 106 19.34 -5.52 1.52
C GLN A 106 18.67 -6.05 0.24
N PHE A 107 17.44 -5.63 -0.03
CA PHE A 107 16.64 -6.05 -1.18
C PHE A 107 17.21 -5.53 -2.50
N PHE A 108 17.65 -4.27 -2.53
CA PHE A 108 18.27 -3.65 -3.70
C PHE A 108 19.76 -3.95 -3.82
N GLY A 109 20.39 -4.47 -2.75
CA GLY A 109 21.75 -4.96 -2.75
C GLY A 109 22.00 -6.15 -3.68
N PRO A 110 23.27 -6.57 -3.82
CA PRO A 110 23.67 -7.59 -4.80
C PRO A 110 23.31 -9.03 -4.43
N SER A 111 22.92 -9.30 -3.18
CA SER A 111 22.75 -10.66 -2.65
C SER A 111 21.34 -10.93 -2.18
N THR A 112 20.71 -11.98 -2.74
CA THR A 112 19.40 -12.45 -2.29
C THR A 112 19.42 -13.06 -0.89
N LYS A 113 20.59 -13.50 -0.43
CA LYS A 113 20.79 -14.01 0.94
C LYS A 113 20.70 -12.89 1.98
N ALA A 114 20.93 -11.64 1.58
CA ALA A 114 20.98 -10.51 2.51
C ALA A 114 19.62 -10.23 3.19
N TYR A 115 18.51 -10.64 2.55
CA TYR A 115 17.16 -10.49 3.09
C TYR A 115 16.54 -11.82 3.54
N GLU A 116 17.33 -12.90 3.68
CA GLU A 116 16.84 -14.12 4.35
C GLU A 116 16.42 -13.79 5.79
N GLY A 117 15.28 -14.34 6.22
CA GLY A 117 14.72 -14.04 7.55
C GLY A 117 14.07 -12.66 7.69
N CYS A 118 13.93 -11.89 6.60
CA CYS A 118 13.28 -10.57 6.62
C CYS A 118 11.88 -10.58 7.27
N TYR A 119 11.15 -11.71 7.19
CA TYR A 119 9.82 -11.83 7.77
C TYR A 119 9.86 -11.69 9.29
N GLU A 120 10.74 -12.43 9.96
CA GLU A 120 10.86 -12.39 11.42
C GLU A 120 11.46 -11.06 11.89
N ALA A 121 12.29 -10.44 11.07
CA ALA A 121 12.82 -9.10 11.34
C ALA A 121 11.74 -8.01 11.25
N LEU A 122 10.93 -7.99 10.19
CA LEU A 122 9.94 -6.92 9.93
C LEU A 122 8.62 -7.11 10.70
N ARG A 123 8.19 -8.35 10.94
CA ARG A 123 6.88 -8.64 11.51
C ARG A 123 6.61 -7.93 12.85
N PRO A 124 7.52 -7.88 13.84
CA PRO A 124 7.27 -7.18 15.10
C PRO A 124 7.00 -5.68 14.91
N HIS A 125 7.67 -5.05 13.94
CA HIS A 125 7.51 -3.63 13.62
C HIS A 125 6.14 -3.34 13.03
N VAL A 126 5.71 -4.13 12.03
CA VAL A 126 4.35 -4.01 11.47
C VAL A 126 3.30 -4.28 12.54
N GLN A 127 3.48 -5.31 13.38
CA GLN A 127 2.57 -5.62 14.47
C GLN A 127 2.42 -4.46 15.47
N ARG A 128 3.52 -3.78 15.81
CA ARG A 128 3.49 -2.61 16.70
C ARG A 128 2.73 -1.46 16.06
N TYR A 129 2.97 -1.17 14.78
CA TYR A 129 2.25 -0.14 14.05
C TYR A 129 0.75 -0.44 13.95
N VAL A 130 0.36 -1.67 13.57
CA VAL A 130 -1.05 -2.10 13.48
C VAL A 130 -1.80 -1.87 14.81
N LYS A 131 -1.20 -2.29 15.94
CA LYS A 131 -1.78 -2.08 17.28
C LYS A 131 -1.91 -0.60 17.64
N ALA A 132 -0.91 0.20 17.28
CA ALA A 132 -0.94 1.64 17.53
C ALA A 132 -2.03 2.35 16.72
N SER A 133 -2.32 1.85 15.52
CA SER A 133 -3.36 2.36 14.61
C SER A 133 -4.79 1.95 15.01
N LYS A 134 -4.95 0.98 15.93
CA LYS A 134 -6.25 0.56 16.50
C LYS A 134 -7.30 0.25 15.45
N VAL A 135 -6.90 -0.45 14.39
CA VAL A 135 -7.76 -0.69 13.22
C VAL A 135 -8.92 -1.61 13.58
N LYS A 136 -10.14 -1.29 13.15
CA LYS A 136 -11.36 -2.03 13.54
C LYS A 136 -11.97 -2.87 12.42
N SER A 137 -11.50 -2.67 11.20
CA SER A 137 -11.96 -3.32 9.98
C SER A 137 -10.77 -3.55 9.05
N PHE A 138 -10.95 -4.41 8.05
CA PHE A 138 -9.95 -4.59 7.01
C PHE A 138 -9.69 -3.30 6.22
N GLN A 139 -10.73 -2.52 5.92
CA GLN A 139 -10.54 -1.23 5.26
C GLN A 139 -9.71 -0.28 6.13
N GLY A 140 -9.99 -0.19 7.44
CA GLY A 140 -9.19 0.64 8.33
C GLY A 140 -7.72 0.18 8.45
N PHE A 141 -7.44 -1.11 8.23
CA PHE A 141 -6.07 -1.60 8.07
C PHE A 141 -5.44 -1.12 6.76
N VAL A 142 -6.15 -1.24 5.63
CA VAL A 142 -5.66 -0.75 4.33
C VAL A 142 -5.41 0.76 4.40
N ASP A 143 -6.31 1.53 5.00
CA ASP A 143 -6.15 2.97 5.20
C ASP A 143 -4.91 3.27 6.05
N ALA A 144 -4.74 2.57 7.19
CA ALA A 144 -3.56 2.75 8.05
C ALA A 144 -2.24 2.37 7.35
N MET A 145 -2.26 1.36 6.48
CA MET A 145 -1.13 0.94 5.63
C MET A 145 -0.96 1.81 4.39
N SER A 146 -1.91 2.71 4.12
CA SER A 146 -1.85 3.71 3.07
C SER A 146 -1.37 5.06 3.59
N GLU A 147 -1.08 5.19 4.89
CA GLU A 147 -0.47 6.38 5.50
C GLU A 147 1.06 6.38 5.32
N PRO A 148 1.77 7.52 5.48
CA PRO A 148 3.19 7.60 5.15
C PRO A 148 4.10 6.55 5.80
N ILE A 149 3.91 6.28 7.09
CA ILE A 149 4.69 5.26 7.80
C ILE A 149 4.18 3.86 7.48
N GLY A 150 2.85 3.68 7.50
CA GLY A 150 2.22 2.39 7.22
C GLY A 150 2.54 1.87 5.83
N TYR A 151 2.66 2.76 4.84
CA TYR A 151 3.00 2.41 3.47
C TYR A 151 4.40 1.83 3.33
N VAL A 152 5.39 2.50 3.93
CA VAL A 152 6.78 2.00 3.94
C VAL A 152 6.79 0.61 4.56
N LEU A 153 6.18 0.45 5.74
CA LEU A 153 6.09 -0.84 6.43
C LEU A 153 5.38 -1.93 5.62
N ALA A 154 4.22 -1.61 5.03
CA ALA A 154 3.43 -2.55 4.25
C ALA A 154 4.15 -2.95 2.95
N SER A 155 4.82 -2.00 2.30
CA SER A 155 5.61 -2.27 1.10
C SER A 155 6.82 -3.15 1.40
N SER A 156 7.61 -2.85 2.43
CA SER A 156 8.75 -3.67 2.83
C SER A 156 8.32 -5.07 3.29
N PHE A 157 7.29 -5.15 4.14
CA PHE A 157 6.80 -6.44 4.63
C PHE A 157 6.14 -7.28 3.53
N GLY A 158 5.32 -6.65 2.68
CA GLY A 158 4.70 -7.29 1.53
C GLY A 158 5.73 -7.81 0.53
N SER A 159 6.74 -7.02 0.21
CA SER A 159 7.83 -7.42 -0.68
C SER A 159 8.71 -8.51 -0.08
N CYS A 160 9.03 -8.44 1.21
CA CYS A 160 9.70 -9.53 1.92
C CYS A 160 8.91 -10.85 1.82
N MET A 161 7.59 -10.81 2.07
CA MET A 161 6.74 -11.99 1.92
C MET A 161 6.71 -12.48 0.46
N ALA A 162 6.61 -11.57 -0.51
CA ALA A 162 6.58 -11.84 -1.94
C ALA A 162 7.80 -12.64 -2.44
N VAL A 163 8.98 -12.39 -1.89
CA VAL A 163 10.24 -13.06 -2.30
C VAL A 163 10.63 -14.24 -1.41
N THR A 164 9.96 -14.44 -0.29
CA THR A 164 10.17 -15.56 0.65
C THR A 164 9.00 -16.55 0.62
N ASP A 165 8.82 -17.38 1.64
CA ASP A 165 7.84 -18.48 1.65
C ASP A 165 6.38 -18.03 1.83
N GLY A 166 6.12 -16.72 1.89
CA GLY A 166 4.79 -16.11 1.99
C GLY A 166 4.29 -15.42 0.72
N TRP A 167 4.81 -15.83 -0.43
CA TRP A 167 4.74 -15.04 -1.66
C TRP A 167 3.33 -14.60 -2.06
N ALA A 168 2.34 -15.50 -1.98
CA ALA A 168 0.95 -15.22 -2.34
C ALA A 168 0.34 -14.12 -1.46
N VAL A 169 0.68 -14.09 -0.18
CA VAL A 169 0.19 -13.08 0.76
C VAL A 169 0.91 -11.78 0.62
N GLY A 170 2.23 -11.83 0.37
CA GLY A 170 3.00 -10.67 -0.03
C GLY A 170 2.32 -9.97 -1.19
N ALA A 171 2.08 -10.72 -2.26
CA ALA A 171 1.39 -10.22 -3.45
C ALA A 171 -0.01 -9.67 -3.14
N VAL A 172 -0.80 -10.34 -2.29
CA VAL A 172 -2.14 -9.85 -1.91
C VAL A 172 -2.02 -8.55 -1.11
N LEU A 173 -1.17 -8.49 -0.08
CA LEU A 173 -0.97 -7.27 0.71
C LEU A 173 -0.54 -6.10 -0.19
N LEU A 174 0.44 -6.33 -1.06
CA LEU A 174 0.90 -5.33 -2.03
C LEU A 174 -0.21 -4.91 -2.98
N ASN A 175 -1.05 -5.85 -3.44
CA ASN A 175 -2.22 -5.54 -4.27
C ASN A 175 -3.30 -4.73 -3.53
N GLN A 176 -3.45 -4.90 -2.22
CA GLN A 176 -4.42 -4.13 -1.43
C GLN A 176 -3.96 -2.67 -1.25
N ILE A 177 -2.65 -2.44 -1.19
CA ILE A 177 -2.06 -1.10 -1.10
C ILE A 177 -1.64 -0.51 -2.46
N LYS A 178 -1.79 -1.23 -3.58
CA LYS A 178 -1.34 -0.71 -4.89
C LYS A 178 -2.12 0.52 -5.35
N GLY A 179 -3.38 0.62 -4.92
CA GLY A 179 -4.22 1.79 -5.15
C GLY A 179 -3.97 2.91 -4.14
N SER A 180 -3.13 2.67 -3.13
CA SER A 180 -2.73 3.72 -2.22
C SER A 180 -1.71 4.63 -2.89
N ARG A 181 -1.69 5.86 -2.41
CA ARG A 181 -0.61 6.80 -2.68
C ARG A 181 0.73 6.17 -2.33
N VAL A 182 1.73 6.34 -3.20
CA VAL A 182 3.09 5.89 -2.93
C VAL A 182 3.72 6.86 -1.95
N TRP A 183 3.69 6.58 -0.65
CA TRP A 183 4.26 7.50 0.35
C TRP A 183 5.70 7.13 0.70
N ARG A 184 6.65 7.96 0.29
CA ARG A 184 8.08 7.78 0.64
C ARG A 184 8.70 9.13 1.01
N GLY A 185 8.88 9.35 2.31
CA GLY A 185 9.55 10.54 2.83
C GLY A 185 8.69 11.80 2.89
N PRO A 186 9.25 12.88 3.45
CA PRO A 186 8.51 14.11 3.75
C PRO A 186 8.12 14.91 2.50
N ARG A 187 8.92 14.87 1.41
CA ARG A 187 8.54 15.55 0.14
C ARG A 187 7.27 14.97 -0.47
N VAL A 188 7.11 13.67 -0.38
CA VAL A 188 5.90 13.00 -0.84
C VAL A 188 4.73 13.27 0.11
N ALA A 189 5.00 13.30 1.43
CA ALA A 189 4.06 13.79 2.45
C ALA A 189 3.45 15.14 2.04
N VAL A 190 4.32 16.07 1.67
CA VAL A 190 3.97 17.41 1.21
C VAL A 190 3.21 17.41 -0.11
N GLY A 191 3.70 16.69 -1.13
CA GLY A 191 3.08 16.70 -2.46
C GLY A 191 1.61 16.28 -2.43
N PHE A 192 1.26 15.24 -1.67
CA PHE A 192 -0.14 14.83 -1.54
C PHE A 192 -0.97 15.78 -0.69
N ALA A 193 -0.42 16.37 0.38
CA ALA A 193 -1.13 17.38 1.15
C ALA A 193 -1.44 18.63 0.29
N MET A 194 -0.50 19.02 -0.58
CA MET A 194 -0.73 20.07 -1.57
C MET A 194 -1.80 19.69 -2.59
N LEU A 195 -1.86 18.43 -3.05
CA LEU A 195 -2.92 17.96 -3.97
C LEU A 195 -4.30 18.00 -3.30
N GLU A 196 -4.40 17.64 -2.02
CA GLU A 196 -5.64 17.73 -1.25
C GLU A 196 -6.10 19.17 -1.07
N GLU A 197 -5.18 20.07 -0.73
CA GLU A 197 -5.49 21.50 -0.60
C GLU A 197 -5.86 22.10 -1.96
N LEU A 198 -5.18 21.71 -3.05
CA LEU A 198 -5.53 22.14 -4.40
C LEU A 198 -6.95 21.67 -4.79
N ASN A 199 -7.30 20.41 -4.50
CA ASN A 199 -8.65 19.92 -4.75
C ASN A 199 -9.69 20.72 -3.97
N ARG A 200 -9.44 21.02 -2.68
CA ARG A 200 -10.29 21.89 -1.86
C ARG A 200 -10.45 23.28 -2.47
N ILE A 201 -9.38 23.88 -3.00
CA ILE A 201 -9.43 25.18 -3.67
C ILE A 201 -10.26 25.08 -4.95
N LEU A 202 -10.10 24.02 -5.75
CA LEU A 202 -10.80 23.83 -7.01
C LEU A 202 -12.30 23.56 -6.87
N GLU A 203 -12.76 23.07 -5.71
CA GLU A 203 -14.20 22.94 -5.39
C GLU A 203 -14.93 24.29 -5.43
N ASP A 204 -14.27 25.37 -4.99
CA ASP A 204 -14.81 26.74 -5.01
C ASP A 204 -14.32 27.54 -6.24
N ARG A 205 -13.04 27.38 -6.60
CA ARG A 205 -12.34 28.15 -7.64
C ARG A 205 -11.90 27.24 -8.78
N THR A 206 -12.86 26.79 -9.59
CA THR A 206 -12.63 25.88 -10.74
C THR A 206 -11.57 26.36 -11.76
N ARG A 207 -11.24 27.66 -11.77
CA ARG A 207 -10.20 28.27 -12.63
C ARG A 207 -8.94 28.68 -11.86
N PHE A 208 -8.66 28.08 -10.70
CA PHE A 208 -7.43 28.34 -9.97
C PHE A 208 -6.22 27.96 -10.84
N PRO A 209 -5.24 28.87 -11.07
CA PRO A 209 -4.24 28.68 -12.11
C PRO A 209 -3.03 27.88 -11.60
N VAL A 210 -3.30 26.73 -10.98
CA VAL A 210 -2.32 25.70 -10.59
C VAL A 210 -2.87 24.35 -11.02
N LEU A 211 -2.09 23.60 -11.79
CA LEU A 211 -2.51 22.28 -12.26
C LEU A 211 -2.07 21.18 -11.27
N PRO A 212 -2.86 20.11 -11.07
CA PRO A 212 -2.45 18.97 -10.24
C PRO A 212 -1.10 18.38 -10.65
N SER A 213 -0.80 18.32 -11.95
CA SER A 213 0.47 17.82 -12.48
C SER A 213 1.69 18.64 -12.08
N TRP A 214 1.50 19.92 -11.69
CA TRP A 214 2.58 20.78 -11.21
C TRP A 214 2.97 20.43 -9.77
N VAL A 215 2.04 19.94 -8.96
CA VAL A 215 2.28 19.54 -7.56
C VAL A 215 3.08 18.23 -7.44
N GLY A 216 3.31 17.52 -8.54
CA GLY A 216 4.24 16.39 -8.59
C GLY A 216 3.76 15.30 -9.52
N LYS A 217 4.71 14.42 -9.87
CA LYS A 217 4.39 13.12 -10.44
C LYS A 217 4.23 12.12 -9.31
N GLU A 218 3.35 11.15 -9.49
CA GLU A 218 3.28 10.02 -8.57
C GLU A 218 4.63 9.30 -8.55
N PRO A 219 5.26 9.14 -7.38
CA PRO A 219 6.53 8.43 -7.31
C PRO A 219 6.28 6.97 -7.67
N ARG A 220 7.20 6.36 -8.41
CA ARG A 220 7.12 4.93 -8.72
C ARG A 220 7.45 4.13 -7.47
N ASN A 221 6.65 3.12 -7.15
CA ASN A 221 7.02 2.16 -6.12
C ASN A 221 7.90 1.06 -6.70
N LEU A 222 9.20 1.33 -6.83
CA LEU A 222 10.18 0.38 -7.35
C LEU A 222 10.22 -0.91 -6.53
N LEU A 223 10.05 -0.83 -5.21
CA LEU A 223 10.07 -2.01 -4.34
C LEU A 223 8.93 -2.97 -4.66
N VAL A 224 7.73 -2.45 -4.93
CA VAL A 224 6.57 -3.29 -5.29
C VAL A 224 6.68 -3.78 -6.72
N VAL A 225 7.12 -2.92 -7.65
CA VAL A 225 7.35 -3.33 -9.04
C VAL A 225 8.35 -4.49 -9.07
N ASP A 226 9.53 -4.33 -8.47
CA ASP A 226 10.60 -5.34 -8.47
C ASP A 226 10.23 -6.58 -7.66
N ALA A 227 9.46 -6.43 -6.57
CA ALA A 227 8.93 -7.56 -5.82
C ALA A 227 7.76 -8.27 -6.52
N THR A 228 7.31 -7.77 -7.67
CA THR A 228 6.37 -8.46 -8.56
C THR A 228 7.00 -8.88 -9.90
N ASP A 229 8.26 -8.50 -10.15
CA ASP A 229 8.98 -8.76 -11.39
C ASP A 229 9.69 -10.14 -11.39
N PRO A 230 9.67 -10.93 -12.48
CA PRO A 230 10.20 -12.29 -12.50
C PRO A 230 11.67 -12.55 -12.10
N PRO A 231 12.64 -11.65 -12.36
CA PRO A 231 14.06 -11.95 -12.11
C PRO A 231 14.37 -12.12 -10.62
N ARG A 232 13.63 -11.43 -9.75
CA ARG A 232 13.89 -11.39 -8.29
C ARG A 232 12.83 -12.11 -7.46
N THR A 233 11.72 -12.51 -8.07
CA THR A 233 10.56 -13.02 -7.33
C THR A 233 10.34 -14.50 -7.56
N LYS A 234 9.93 -15.20 -6.49
CA LYS A 234 9.37 -16.55 -6.62
C LYS A 234 7.98 -16.52 -7.29
N ILE A 235 7.34 -15.34 -7.34
CA ILE A 235 6.02 -15.11 -7.92
C ILE A 235 5.96 -15.56 -9.38
N ALA A 236 6.88 -15.11 -10.23
CA ALA A 236 6.83 -15.46 -11.65
C ALA A 236 7.23 -16.91 -11.94
N ARG A 237 8.12 -17.49 -11.13
CA ARG A 237 8.57 -18.90 -11.29
C ARG A 237 7.47 -19.90 -10.97
N SER A 238 6.49 -19.51 -10.15
CA SER A 238 5.36 -20.36 -9.80
C SER A 238 4.29 -20.46 -10.89
N GLY A 239 4.37 -19.69 -11.98
CA GLY A 239 3.43 -19.79 -13.11
C GLY A 239 1.98 -19.55 -12.69
N THR A 240 1.62 -18.30 -12.33
CA THR A 240 0.21 -17.86 -12.21
C THR A 240 -0.74 -18.87 -11.53
N TYR A 241 -0.34 -19.45 -10.40
CA TYR A 241 -1.34 -20.08 -9.54
C TYR A 241 -2.18 -18.95 -8.95
N LEU A 242 -3.34 -18.71 -9.58
CA LEU A 242 -4.33 -17.75 -9.14
C LEU A 242 -4.61 -17.98 -7.65
N VAL A 243 -4.17 -17.03 -6.83
CA VAL A 243 -4.47 -17.02 -5.41
C VAL A 243 -5.97 -16.85 -5.28
N GLY A 244 -6.67 -17.90 -4.86
CA GLY A 244 -8.11 -17.84 -4.66
C GLY A 244 -8.40 -17.10 -3.36
N GLU A 245 -9.15 -16.00 -3.43
CA GLU A 245 -9.79 -15.45 -2.24
C GLU A 245 -11.01 -16.31 -1.88
N THR A 246 -11.10 -16.73 -0.63
CA THR A 246 -12.25 -17.46 -0.08
C THR A 246 -12.62 -16.90 1.28
N GLN A 247 -13.87 -17.09 1.69
CA GLN A 247 -14.34 -16.72 3.01
C GLN A 247 -15.26 -17.79 3.59
N GLY A 248 -15.37 -17.82 4.92
CA GLY A 248 -16.31 -18.71 5.60
C GLY A 248 -16.36 -18.53 7.10
N VAL A 249 -17.33 -19.20 7.72
CA VAL A 249 -17.45 -19.30 9.18
C VAL A 249 -16.84 -20.62 9.64
N VAL A 250 -15.98 -20.54 10.64
CA VAL A 250 -15.31 -21.70 11.22
C VAL A 250 -16.33 -22.61 11.92
N LYS A 251 -16.37 -23.87 11.51
CA LYS A 251 -17.06 -24.96 12.22
C LYS A 251 -16.16 -25.50 13.33
N ALA A 252 -14.93 -25.86 12.99
CA ALA A 252 -13.95 -26.41 13.92
C ALA A 252 -12.54 -25.91 13.57
N ALA A 253 -11.68 -25.77 14.58
CA ALA A 253 -10.28 -25.44 14.41
C ALA A 253 -9.45 -26.35 15.32
N LYS A 254 -8.50 -27.11 14.75
CA LYS A 254 -7.68 -28.08 15.46
C LYS A 254 -6.20 -27.81 15.16
N LYS A 255 -5.37 -27.74 16.20
CA LYS A 255 -3.91 -27.69 16.01
C LYS A 255 -3.41 -29.03 15.51
N THR A 256 -2.46 -29.03 14.60
CA THR A 256 -1.74 -30.26 14.20
C THR A 256 -0.89 -30.79 15.37
N ARG A 257 -0.44 -32.05 15.29
CA ARG A 257 0.42 -32.67 16.32
C ARG A 257 1.69 -31.88 16.57
N GLU A 258 2.28 -31.34 15.50
CA GLU A 258 3.47 -30.49 15.53
C GLU A 258 3.19 -29.05 16.00
N LYS A 259 1.91 -28.66 16.16
CA LYS A 259 1.44 -27.31 16.55
C LYS A 259 1.92 -26.17 15.63
N THR A 260 2.54 -26.50 14.50
CA THR A 260 2.97 -25.58 13.44
C THR A 260 1.78 -25.00 12.68
N ASN A 261 0.69 -25.76 12.60
CA ASN A 261 -0.48 -25.42 11.79
C ASN A 261 -1.79 -25.54 12.58
N LEU A 262 -2.78 -24.74 12.19
CA LEU A 262 -4.17 -24.80 12.61
C LEU A 262 -5.02 -25.25 11.41
N VAL A 263 -5.60 -26.44 11.50
CA VAL A 263 -6.50 -26.97 10.48
C VAL A 263 -7.93 -26.57 10.80
N VAL A 264 -8.61 -25.99 9.82
CA VAL A 264 -9.93 -25.37 9.95
C VAL A 264 -10.92 -26.07 9.03
N ASP A 265 -12.04 -26.45 9.63
CA ASP A 265 -13.23 -26.92 8.93
C ASP A 265 -14.28 -25.81 8.94
N PHE A 266 -14.97 -25.59 7.82
CA PHE A 266 -15.93 -24.49 7.66
C PHE A 266 -17.39 -24.96 7.73
N LYS A 267 -18.29 -24.06 8.10
CA LYS A 267 -19.73 -24.28 8.00
C LYS A 267 -20.17 -24.14 6.55
N ALA A 268 -21.16 -24.93 6.15
CA ALA A 268 -21.86 -24.73 4.89
C ALA A 268 -22.65 -23.42 4.94
N GLU A 269 -22.43 -22.54 3.96
CA GLU A 269 -23.25 -21.36 3.75
C GLU A 269 -24.27 -21.66 2.66
N THR A 270 -25.55 -21.45 2.97
CA THR A 270 -26.64 -21.61 2.00
C THR A 270 -27.24 -20.26 1.65
N TRP A 271 -27.49 -20.02 0.37
CA TRP A 271 -28.18 -18.83 -0.12
C TRP A 271 -29.16 -19.19 -1.24
N MET A 272 -30.12 -18.31 -1.50
CA MET A 272 -31.00 -18.43 -2.65
C MET A 272 -30.37 -17.67 -3.81
N GLN A 273 -30.02 -18.38 -4.88
CA GLN A 273 -29.51 -17.77 -6.10
C GLN A 273 -30.67 -17.61 -7.09
N PRO A 274 -30.86 -16.43 -7.72
CA PRO A 274 -31.81 -16.30 -8.80
C PRO A 274 -31.42 -17.23 -9.94
N THR A 275 -32.38 -17.97 -10.45
CA THR A 275 -32.24 -18.76 -11.67
C THR A 275 -32.90 -18.00 -12.81
N SER A 276 -32.21 -17.98 -13.94
CA SER A 276 -32.76 -17.47 -15.19
C SER A 276 -32.63 -18.55 -16.26
N THR A 277 -33.59 -18.56 -17.18
CA THR A 277 -33.48 -19.31 -18.42
C THR A 277 -33.17 -18.32 -19.52
N CYS A 278 -32.01 -18.51 -20.14
CA CYS A 278 -31.51 -17.65 -21.19
C CYS A 278 -31.70 -18.32 -22.55
N LYS A 279 -32.29 -17.59 -23.50
CA LYS A 279 -32.31 -17.99 -24.92
C LYS A 279 -31.35 -17.09 -25.69
N SER A 280 -30.54 -17.68 -26.58
CA SER A 280 -29.71 -16.88 -27.49
C SER A 280 -30.61 -16.03 -28.38
N THR A 281 -30.25 -14.77 -28.61
CA THR A 281 -30.98 -13.91 -29.57
C THR A 281 -30.44 -14.06 -30.99
N GLY A 282 -29.32 -14.75 -31.19
CA GLY A 282 -28.61 -14.81 -32.48
C GLY A 282 -27.77 -13.58 -32.79
N GLU A 283 -27.89 -12.49 -32.01
CA GLU A 283 -27.03 -11.31 -32.15
C GLU A 283 -25.68 -11.52 -31.44
N ILE A 284 -24.59 -11.13 -32.08
CA ILE A 284 -23.25 -11.20 -31.47
C ILE A 284 -23.14 -10.15 -30.35
N TYR A 285 -22.76 -10.57 -29.14
CA TYR A 285 -22.46 -9.67 -28.03
C TYR A 285 -20.99 -9.26 -28.05
N LYS A 286 -20.08 -10.24 -28.15
CA LYS A 286 -18.64 -10.02 -28.32
C LYS A 286 -17.97 -11.26 -28.90
N ILE A 287 -16.83 -11.07 -29.53
CA ILE A 287 -15.90 -12.15 -29.88
C ILE A 287 -14.77 -12.11 -28.84
N THR A 288 -14.47 -13.24 -28.20
CA THR A 288 -13.39 -13.29 -27.20
C THR A 288 -12.03 -13.18 -27.87
N SER A 289 -10.97 -12.96 -27.08
CA SER A 289 -9.59 -12.99 -27.58
C SER A 289 -9.17 -14.35 -28.14
N TYR A 290 -9.95 -15.41 -27.90
CA TYR A 290 -9.73 -16.75 -28.43
C TYR A 290 -10.57 -17.05 -29.68
N GLY A 291 -11.27 -16.05 -30.22
CA GLY A 291 -12.13 -16.23 -31.40
C GLY A 291 -13.51 -16.82 -31.10
N GLU A 292 -13.86 -17.06 -29.83
CA GLU A 292 -15.19 -17.56 -29.47
C GLU A 292 -16.23 -16.45 -29.61
N VAL A 293 -17.28 -16.70 -30.40
CA VAL A 293 -18.41 -15.78 -30.55
C VAL A 293 -19.38 -15.98 -29.39
N ILE A 294 -19.49 -14.97 -28.53
CA ILE A 294 -20.49 -14.93 -27.46
C ILE A 294 -21.70 -14.16 -27.98
N TYR A 295 -22.85 -14.82 -28.04
CA TYR A 295 -24.11 -14.21 -28.45
C TYR A 295 -24.81 -13.51 -27.29
N LYS A 296 -25.56 -12.45 -27.60
CA LYS A 296 -26.50 -11.83 -26.65
C LYS A 296 -27.52 -12.88 -26.21
N GLN A 297 -27.85 -12.82 -24.93
CA GLN A 297 -28.82 -13.73 -24.33
C GLN A 297 -30.02 -12.92 -23.83
N ASN A 298 -31.22 -13.38 -24.17
CA ASN A 298 -32.45 -12.92 -23.55
C ASN A 298 -32.78 -13.83 -22.36
N CYS A 299 -32.46 -13.36 -21.16
CA CYS A 299 -32.62 -14.11 -19.92
C CYS A 299 -33.92 -13.72 -19.21
N ARG A 300 -34.81 -14.68 -18.99
CA ARG A 300 -35.99 -14.50 -18.14
C ARG A 300 -35.74 -15.09 -16.76
N PHE A 301 -36.06 -14.35 -15.70
CA PHE A 301 -36.05 -14.87 -14.34
C PHE A 301 -37.06 -16.03 -14.23
N THR A 302 -36.61 -17.18 -13.73
CA THR A 302 -37.42 -18.41 -13.62
C THR A 302 -37.62 -18.91 -12.20
N GLY A 303 -36.99 -18.26 -11.21
CA GLY A 303 -37.19 -18.58 -9.79
C GLY A 303 -35.93 -18.41 -8.96
N MET A 304 -35.94 -19.02 -7.78
CA MET A 304 -34.80 -19.01 -6.86
C MET A 304 -34.39 -20.47 -6.58
N ARG A 305 -33.08 -20.78 -6.67
CA ARG A 305 -32.54 -22.09 -6.30
C ARG A 305 -31.66 -21.96 -5.07
N LYS A 306 -31.91 -22.83 -4.08
CA LYS A 306 -31.02 -22.98 -2.92
C LYS A 306 -29.66 -23.49 -3.38
N ARG A 307 -28.61 -22.72 -3.13
CA ARG A 307 -27.21 -23.12 -3.30
C ARG A 307 -26.57 -23.29 -1.93
N SER A 308 -25.53 -24.11 -1.88
CA SER A 308 -24.70 -24.30 -0.70
C SER A 308 -23.24 -24.28 -1.11
N PHE A 309 -22.40 -23.65 -0.31
CA PHE A 309 -20.95 -23.69 -0.45
C PHE A 309 -20.32 -23.93 0.91
N THR A 310 -19.37 -24.85 0.95
CA THR A 310 -18.53 -25.08 2.11
C THR A 310 -17.09 -24.91 1.63
N PRO A 311 -16.34 -23.92 2.14
CA PRO A 311 -14.92 -23.83 1.85
C PRO A 311 -14.21 -25.15 2.16
N ALA A 312 -13.22 -25.49 1.33
CA ALA A 312 -12.38 -26.66 1.55
C ALA A 312 -11.68 -26.56 2.91
N ARG A 313 -11.32 -27.72 3.47
CA ARG A 313 -10.53 -27.80 4.70
C ARG A 313 -9.20 -27.06 4.50
N THR A 314 -8.87 -26.12 5.41
CA THR A 314 -7.71 -25.24 5.24
C THR A 314 -6.79 -25.27 6.45
N GLY A 315 -5.50 -25.47 6.23
CA GLY A 315 -4.42 -25.30 7.20
C GLY A 315 -3.87 -23.88 7.15
N PHE A 316 -3.70 -23.29 8.33
CA PHE A 316 -3.07 -21.98 8.51
C PHE A 316 -1.83 -22.13 9.38
N VAL A 317 -0.75 -21.41 9.07
CA VAL A 317 0.42 -21.37 9.96
C VAL A 317 -0.01 -20.79 11.30
N ALA A 318 0.31 -21.46 12.40
CA ALA A 318 -0.21 -21.11 13.73
C ALA A 318 0.09 -19.65 14.12
N LYS A 319 1.26 -19.13 13.73
CA LYS A 319 1.67 -17.75 13.99
C LYS A 319 0.80 -16.71 13.28
N THR A 320 0.13 -17.05 12.18
CA THR A 320 -0.78 -16.11 11.47
C THR A 320 -2.25 -16.39 11.76
N ALA A 321 -2.57 -17.48 12.45
CA ALA A 321 -3.93 -17.95 12.72
C ALA A 321 -4.58 -17.37 14.00
N MET A 322 -4.10 -16.23 14.52
CA MET A 322 -4.64 -15.62 15.73
C MET A 322 -6.13 -15.31 15.59
N GLY A 323 -6.91 -15.53 16.66
CA GLY A 323 -8.36 -15.26 16.68
C GLY A 323 -9.24 -16.28 15.95
N ILE A 324 -8.66 -17.21 15.18
CA ILE A 324 -9.38 -18.27 14.49
C ILE A 324 -9.88 -19.30 15.50
N ARG A 325 -11.21 -19.44 15.61
CA ARG A 325 -11.87 -20.37 16.55
C ARG A 325 -13.29 -20.70 16.07
N PRO A 326 -13.97 -21.73 16.61
CA PRO A 326 -15.35 -22.02 16.25
C PRO A 326 -16.23 -20.75 16.25
N ASN A 327 -17.02 -20.60 15.20
CA ASN A 327 -17.90 -19.45 14.90
C ASN A 327 -17.22 -18.13 14.47
N SER A 328 -15.89 -18.04 14.40
CA SER A 328 -15.23 -16.88 13.79
C SER A 328 -15.50 -16.82 12.28
N PHE A 329 -15.58 -15.62 11.73
CA PHE A 329 -15.56 -15.42 10.28
C PHE A 329 -14.13 -15.16 9.82
N ILE A 330 -13.73 -15.73 8.69
CA ILE A 330 -12.42 -15.55 8.10
C ILE A 330 -12.59 -15.26 6.61
N ARG A 331 -11.89 -14.24 6.10
CA ARG A 331 -11.53 -14.13 4.69
C ARG A 331 -10.04 -14.43 4.56
N PHE A 332 -9.68 -15.27 3.60
CA PHE A 332 -8.34 -15.78 3.45
C PHE A 332 -8.01 -16.04 1.99
N VAL A 333 -6.71 -16.06 1.72
CA VAL A 333 -6.16 -16.48 0.43
C VAL A 333 -5.67 -17.91 0.55
N HIS A 334 -5.77 -18.68 -0.53
CA HIS A 334 -5.21 -20.03 -0.58
C HIS A 334 -4.48 -20.26 -1.89
N GLU A 335 -3.50 -21.17 -1.86
CA GLU A 335 -2.84 -21.64 -3.07
C GLU A 335 -3.83 -22.43 -3.94
N ALA A 336 -3.72 -22.29 -5.25
CA ALA A 336 -4.51 -23.09 -6.18
C ALA A 336 -4.04 -24.56 -6.18
N GLY A 337 -4.91 -25.48 -6.61
CA GLY A 337 -4.47 -26.81 -7.04
C GLY A 337 -4.45 -27.92 -5.98
N ALA A 338 -4.82 -27.67 -4.72
CA ALA A 338 -4.96 -28.78 -3.77
C ALA A 338 -6.12 -29.73 -4.18
N PRO A 339 -5.84 -31.03 -4.41
CA PRO A 339 -6.83 -32.03 -4.80
C PRO A 339 -8.03 -32.08 -3.84
N PRO A 340 -9.21 -32.48 -4.32
CA PRO A 340 -10.37 -32.72 -3.45
C PRO A 340 -10.00 -33.65 -2.29
N GLY A 341 -10.40 -33.30 -1.07
CA GLY A 341 -10.12 -34.08 0.14
C GLY A 341 -8.79 -33.79 0.83
N GLN A 342 -7.86 -33.05 0.20
CA GLN A 342 -6.62 -32.62 0.86
C GLN A 342 -6.80 -31.29 1.61
N VAL A 343 -5.97 -31.09 2.65
CA VAL A 343 -5.89 -29.83 3.37
C VAL A 343 -5.23 -28.80 2.46
N ARG A 344 -5.92 -27.69 2.19
CA ARG A 344 -5.34 -26.55 1.48
C ARG A 344 -4.53 -25.70 2.44
N TYR A 345 -3.40 -25.15 2.03
CA TYR A 345 -2.76 -24.10 2.82
C TYR A 345 -3.34 -22.75 2.46
N GLY A 346 -3.64 -21.97 3.50
CA GLY A 346 -4.18 -20.63 3.35
C GLY A 346 -3.57 -19.65 4.33
N TRP A 347 -3.82 -18.38 4.06
CA TRP A 347 -3.37 -17.27 4.89
C TRP A 347 -4.52 -16.32 5.18
N PRO A 348 -4.77 -15.99 6.46
CA PRO A 348 -5.89 -15.14 6.81
C PRO A 348 -5.62 -13.71 6.38
N MET A 349 -6.54 -13.12 5.64
CA MET A 349 -6.55 -11.69 5.33
C MET A 349 -7.24 -10.92 6.45
N GLU A 350 -8.39 -11.40 6.92
CA GLU A 350 -9.12 -10.85 8.07
C GLU A 350 -9.85 -11.95 8.84
N VAL A 351 -9.85 -11.84 10.17
CA VAL A 351 -10.60 -12.72 11.08
C VAL A 351 -11.43 -11.87 12.01
N TYR A 352 -12.75 -12.11 12.03
CA TYR A 352 -13.66 -11.51 12.99
C TYR A 352 -14.14 -12.54 13.99
N LYS A 353 -14.41 -12.07 15.21
CA LYS A 353 -14.96 -12.89 16.30
C LYS A 353 -16.21 -13.68 15.89
N THR A 354 -17.02 -13.14 14.98
CA THR A 354 -18.27 -13.75 14.48
C THR A 354 -18.57 -13.36 13.03
N LYS A 355 -19.53 -14.04 12.38
CA LYS A 355 -20.09 -13.67 11.05
C LYS A 355 -20.65 -12.25 10.96
N LYS A 356 -21.02 -11.63 12.10
CA LYS A 356 -21.52 -10.25 12.12
C LYS A 356 -20.43 -9.19 11.84
N LYS A 357 -19.15 -9.59 11.72
CA LYS A 357 -18.00 -8.73 11.43
C LYS A 357 -17.86 -7.47 12.31
N LYS A 358 -18.29 -7.55 13.58
CA LYS A 358 -18.26 -6.41 14.53
C LYS A 358 -16.91 -6.21 15.24
N VAL A 359 -16.12 -7.28 15.40
CA VAL A 359 -14.85 -7.25 16.15
C VAL A 359 -13.80 -7.96 15.32
N LEU A 360 -12.92 -7.17 14.70
CA LEU A 360 -11.73 -7.68 14.02
C LEU A 360 -10.73 -8.18 15.07
N THR A 361 -10.21 -9.37 14.87
CA THR A 361 -9.29 -10.05 15.80
C THR A 361 -7.93 -10.33 15.17
N ASN A 362 -7.85 -10.31 13.85
CA ASN A 362 -6.63 -10.53 13.09
C ASN A 362 -6.78 -9.94 11.68
N VAL A 363 -5.72 -9.31 11.18
CA VAL A 363 -5.59 -8.87 9.79
C VAL A 363 -4.18 -9.24 9.29
N PHE A 364 -4.07 -10.01 8.20
CA PHE A 364 -2.80 -10.51 7.66
C PHE A 364 -1.86 -11.22 8.67
N GLY A 365 -2.40 -11.79 9.74
CA GLY A 365 -1.59 -12.38 10.81
C GLY A 365 -1.12 -11.39 11.87
N PHE A 366 -1.72 -10.20 11.94
CA PHE A 366 -1.48 -9.17 12.96
C PHE A 366 -2.70 -8.96 13.84
N THR A 367 -2.49 -8.74 15.14
CA THR A 367 -3.56 -8.34 16.07
C THR A 367 -3.83 -6.82 15.93
N PRO A 368 -5.06 -6.40 15.61
CA PRO A 368 -5.46 -5.00 15.53
C PRO A 368 -5.40 -4.22 16.83
#